data_AF-A0A6L5ZVW8-F1
#
_entry.id   AF-A0A6L5ZVW8-F1
#
_cell.length_a   1.000
_cell.length_b   1.000
_cell.length_c   1.000
_cell.angle_alpha   90.00
_cell.angle_beta   90.00
_cell.angle_gamma   90.00
#
_symmetry.space_group_name_H-M   'P 1'
#
loop_
_entity.id
_entity.type
_entity.pdbx_description
1 polymer ?
#
loop_
_entity_poly.entity_id
_entity_poly.type
_entity_poly.pdbx_seq_one_letter_code
_entity_poly.pdbx_strand_id
1 'polypeptide(L)'
;GIGIRDLKRIAEHIGVDEACAGFIAELCYLGGLLVIDPDDQILPTSAFDLWLTKDPEERWYSLAVLWLESSRVAGLIGKSSDKNIAPLGPELDRAGVGLIKQTTLKVLLENEEITPEITSLQSIVKWFNPQRANNDFIEWNIREAEWLGITGQGALSTYGKNLISSAEVLGIEAALPKPVDHILIQADNSAVAPGPLTPELAAEMGTLADIESRGGATVYRFSEASIRRGLDHGKTGDQIKTFLTKISKTPMPQPLDYLIADIAKRHGRLRVGQAHSYIRCEDEAIVQQILHDKKCEHLRLRKIAPTVLVSEFELTEVISELREFGYLPAAENAGGVLLSQPNLRRAKSRPKPPRIISDFTAPKEAVVLSAVKAVKTGDRSRKVEPIVPGTSANETLSLLNQYIEEQSSLMIAYADTNGGVTNRIIQPVSISLGTLTARDHVTGELTQFRIPRITGVAPAPAE
;
A
#
# COMPACT_ATOMS: atom_id res chain seq x y z
N GLY A 1 -2.17 2.98 13.04
CA GLY A 1 -0.97 3.57 12.41
C GLY A 1 0.13 3.70 13.42
N ILE A 2 1.37 3.94 13.00
CA ILE A 2 2.52 4.06 13.90
C ILE A 2 2.42 5.37 14.71
N GLY A 3 2.49 5.26 16.04
CA GLY A 3 2.50 6.44 16.92
C GLY A 3 3.82 7.21 16.83
N ILE A 4 3.79 8.51 17.15
CA ILE A 4 4.97 9.41 17.05
C ILE A 4 6.18 8.87 17.81
N ARG A 5 5.97 8.37 19.03
CA ARG A 5 7.06 7.82 19.87
C ARG A 5 7.68 6.57 19.26
N ASP A 6 6.87 5.71 18.67
CA ASP A 6 7.33 4.47 18.04
C ASP A 6 8.02 4.77 16.71
N LEU A 7 7.50 5.72 15.92
CA LEU A 7 8.16 6.19 14.70
C LEU A 7 9.56 6.74 15.01
N LYS A 8 9.68 7.56 16.06
CA LYS A 8 10.98 8.08 16.50
C LYS A 8 11.94 6.97 16.91
N ARG A 9 11.47 5.98 17.69
CA ARG A 9 12.28 4.81 18.07
C ARG A 9 12.72 3.98 16.85
N ILE A 10 11.83 3.80 15.87
CA ILE A 10 12.15 3.12 14.63
C ILE A 10 13.23 3.91 13.89
N ALA A 11 13.02 5.21 13.66
CA ALA A 11 13.96 6.11 12.99
C ALA A 11 15.35 6.07 13.63
N GLU A 12 15.43 6.18 14.96
CA GLU A 12 16.66 6.01 15.74
C GLU A 12 17.27 4.61 15.55
N HIS A 13 16.46 3.56 15.60
CA HIS A 13 16.92 2.18 15.46
C HIS A 13 17.50 1.89 14.07
N ILE A 14 16.87 2.35 12.99
CA ILE A 14 17.36 2.12 11.61
C ILE A 14 18.36 3.18 11.15
N GLY A 15 18.52 4.28 11.90
CA GLY A 15 19.53 5.32 11.65
C GLY A 15 19.15 6.31 10.55
N VAL A 16 17.86 6.64 10.41
CA VAL A 16 17.35 7.63 9.44
C VAL A 16 16.41 8.63 10.11
N ASP A 17 15.99 9.67 9.40
CA ASP A 17 14.98 10.59 9.91
C ASP A 17 13.57 9.97 9.94
N GLU A 18 12.64 10.60 10.69
CA GLU A 18 11.28 10.10 10.85
C GLU A 18 10.48 10.04 9.54
N ALA A 19 10.79 10.90 8.57
CA ALA A 19 10.10 10.92 7.27
C ALA A 19 10.52 9.70 6.42
N CYS A 20 11.82 9.40 6.38
CA CYS A 20 12.37 8.21 5.73
C CYS A 20 11.91 6.93 6.43
N ALA A 21 11.90 6.89 7.76
CA ALA A 21 11.37 5.76 8.52
C ALA A 21 9.88 5.51 8.23
N GLY A 22 9.09 6.57 8.15
CA GLY A 22 7.68 6.51 7.75
C GLY A 22 7.51 5.96 6.34
N PHE A 23 8.30 6.46 5.39
CA PHE A 23 8.33 5.97 4.01
C PHE A 23 8.67 4.48 3.92
N ILE A 24 9.70 4.01 4.63
CA ILE A 24 10.07 2.59 4.68
C ILE A 24 8.91 1.75 5.24
N ALA A 25 8.24 2.21 6.30
CA ALA A 25 7.08 1.51 6.85
C ALA A 25 5.95 1.39 5.82
N GLU A 26 5.67 2.46 5.05
CA GLU A 26 4.67 2.44 3.97
C GLU A 26 5.02 1.42 2.88
N LEU A 27 6.28 1.35 2.44
CA LEU A 27 6.71 0.37 1.44
C LEU A 27 6.54 -1.07 1.94
N CYS A 28 6.93 -1.34 3.19
CA CYS A 28 6.74 -2.65 3.81
C CYS A 28 5.26 -3.02 3.91
N TYR A 29 4.39 -2.05 4.21
CA TYR A 29 2.94 -2.26 4.27
C TYR A 29 2.33 -2.52 2.89
N LEU A 30 2.72 -1.75 1.87
CA LEU A 30 2.30 -1.94 0.48
C LEU A 30 2.73 -3.32 -0.04
N GLY A 31 3.97 -3.72 0.26
CA GLY A 31 4.51 -5.05 -0.07
C GLY A 31 3.89 -6.19 0.72
N GLY A 32 3.03 -5.89 1.71
CA GLY A 32 2.49 -6.89 2.62
C GLY A 32 3.56 -7.58 3.47
N LEU A 33 4.76 -7.01 3.56
CA LEU A 33 5.85 -7.50 4.41
C LEU A 33 5.50 -7.34 5.88
N LEU A 34 4.70 -6.32 6.21
CA LEU A 34 4.10 -6.13 7.53
C LEU A 34 2.58 -5.93 7.41
N VAL A 35 1.88 -6.20 8.51
CA VAL A 35 0.43 -6.00 8.64
C VAL A 35 0.10 -5.40 10.00
N ILE A 36 -1.00 -4.66 10.08
CA ILE A 36 -1.63 -4.30 11.36
C ILE A 36 -2.63 -5.41 11.68
N ASP A 37 -2.40 -6.15 12.76
CA ASP A 37 -3.29 -7.21 13.23
C ASP A 37 -4.54 -6.63 13.94
N PRO A 38 -5.53 -7.47 14.31
CA PRO A 38 -6.75 -6.99 14.97
C PRO A 38 -6.54 -6.36 16.36
N ASP A 39 -5.41 -6.61 17.00
CA ASP A 39 -5.03 -6.05 18.29
C ASP A 39 -4.15 -4.79 18.13
N ASP A 40 -4.16 -4.18 16.93
CA ASP A 40 -3.37 -3.02 16.52
C ASP A 40 -1.85 -3.23 16.60
N GLN A 41 -1.38 -4.48 16.60
CA GLN A 41 0.05 -4.80 16.55
C GLN A 41 0.55 -4.79 15.10
N ILE A 42 1.76 -4.25 14.91
CA ILE A 42 2.43 -4.27 13.61
C ILE A 42 3.36 -5.47 13.58
N LEU A 43 3.03 -6.46 12.75
CA LEU A 43 3.73 -7.75 12.70
C LEU A 43 4.24 -8.03 11.29
N PRO A 44 5.43 -8.64 11.14
CA PRO A 44 5.88 -9.15 9.85
C PRO A 44 4.97 -10.30 9.38
N THR A 45 4.89 -10.48 8.06
CA THR A 45 4.17 -11.60 7.45
C THR A 45 5.15 -12.63 6.90
N SER A 46 4.67 -13.81 6.51
CA SER A 46 5.48 -14.78 5.78
C SER A 46 6.04 -14.25 4.45
N ALA A 47 5.45 -13.19 3.88
CA ALA A 47 5.99 -12.54 2.69
C ALA A 47 7.32 -11.81 2.98
N PHE A 48 7.55 -11.37 4.22
CA PHE A 48 8.83 -10.79 4.63
C PHE A 48 9.96 -11.81 4.55
N ASP A 49 9.75 -13.00 5.08
CA ASP A 49 10.75 -14.08 5.05
C ASP A 49 11.06 -14.51 3.62
N LEU A 50 10.03 -14.67 2.79
CA LEU A 50 10.19 -14.97 1.36
C LEU A 50 10.90 -13.85 0.61
N TRP A 51 10.63 -12.58 0.94
CA TRP A 51 11.33 -11.45 0.34
C TRP A 51 12.82 -11.46 0.71
N LEU A 52 13.17 -11.84 1.94
CA LEU A 52 14.56 -11.97 2.38
C LEU A 52 15.35 -13.11 1.71
N THR A 53 14.72 -14.06 1.02
CA THR A 53 15.43 -15.11 0.28
C THR A 53 15.69 -14.76 -1.18
N LYS A 54 15.09 -13.67 -1.69
CA LYS A 54 15.26 -13.23 -3.08
C LYS A 54 16.60 -12.56 -3.32
N ASP A 55 17.03 -12.47 -4.57
CA ASP A 55 18.19 -11.68 -4.94
C ASP A 55 17.94 -10.16 -4.78
N PRO A 56 18.99 -9.33 -4.62
CA PRO A 56 18.84 -7.91 -4.35
C PRO A 56 18.01 -7.16 -5.41
N GLU A 57 18.19 -7.48 -6.70
CA GLU A 57 17.39 -6.90 -7.78
C GLU A 57 15.89 -7.15 -7.62
N GLU A 58 15.49 -8.41 -7.34
CA GLU A 58 14.08 -8.75 -7.14
C GLU A 58 13.50 -8.09 -5.89
N ARG A 59 14.27 -8.01 -4.80
CA ARG A 59 13.85 -7.34 -3.57
C ARG A 59 13.56 -5.88 -3.83
N TRP A 60 14.49 -5.19 -4.49
CA TRP A 60 14.34 -3.79 -4.84
C TRP A 60 13.15 -3.57 -5.77
N TYR A 61 13.06 -4.34 -6.86
CA TYR A 61 11.98 -4.23 -7.85
C TYR A 61 10.60 -4.36 -7.19
N SER A 62 10.44 -5.35 -6.30
CA SER A 62 9.18 -5.59 -5.60
C SER A 62 8.73 -4.43 -4.71
N LEU A 63 9.65 -3.57 -4.25
CA LEU A 63 9.33 -2.36 -3.48
C LEU A 63 9.15 -1.15 -4.40
N ALA A 64 10.04 -0.97 -5.38
CA ALA A 64 10.06 0.19 -6.26
C ALA A 64 8.81 0.28 -7.15
N VAL A 65 8.32 -0.85 -7.68
CA VAL A 65 7.09 -0.90 -8.47
C VAL A 65 5.88 -0.52 -7.62
N LEU A 66 5.77 -1.06 -6.41
CA LEU A 66 4.68 -0.73 -5.50
C LEU A 66 4.67 0.74 -5.12
N TRP A 67 5.84 1.34 -4.92
CA TRP A 67 5.94 2.78 -4.72
C TRP A 67 5.42 3.57 -5.91
N LEU A 68 5.82 3.19 -7.13
CA LEU A 68 5.47 3.87 -8.37
C LEU A 68 3.95 3.88 -8.62
N GLU A 69 3.29 2.77 -8.33
CA GLU A 69 1.85 2.58 -8.54
C GLU A 69 0.99 3.09 -7.37
N SER A 70 1.57 3.18 -6.16
CA SER A 70 0.82 3.47 -4.95
C SER A 70 0.20 4.87 -4.93
N SER A 71 -1.06 4.92 -4.48
CA SER A 71 -1.80 6.14 -4.15
C SER A 71 -1.40 6.78 -2.83
N ARG A 72 -0.52 6.14 -2.05
CA ARG A 72 -0.11 6.61 -0.72
C ARG A 72 1.02 7.62 -0.83
N VAL A 73 0.93 8.67 -0.01
CA VAL A 73 1.86 9.81 -0.01
C VAL A 73 2.55 9.90 1.34
N ALA A 74 3.75 9.31 1.46
CA ALA A 74 4.48 9.28 2.72
C ALA A 74 4.92 10.68 3.19
N GLY A 75 5.16 11.62 2.27
CA GLY A 75 5.48 13.01 2.60
C GLY A 75 4.41 13.78 3.41
N LEU A 76 3.19 13.24 3.54
CA LEU A 76 2.14 13.77 4.41
C LEU A 76 2.32 13.39 5.89
N ILE A 77 3.16 12.38 6.19
CA ILE A 77 3.43 11.94 7.56
C ILE A 77 3.96 13.14 8.36
N GLY A 78 3.38 13.38 9.54
CA GLY A 78 3.77 14.52 10.37
C GLY A 78 3.15 15.86 9.94
N LYS A 79 2.48 15.94 8.78
CA LYS A 79 1.89 17.18 8.25
C LYS A 79 0.38 17.23 8.47
N SER A 80 -0.10 18.24 9.19
CA SER A 80 -1.52 18.62 9.22
C SER A 80 -1.73 19.99 9.87
N SER A 81 -2.80 20.70 9.55
CA SER A 81 -3.27 21.84 10.36
C SER A 81 -3.99 21.42 11.65
N ASP A 82 -4.69 20.27 11.64
CA ASP A 82 -5.66 19.91 12.71
C ASP A 82 -5.35 18.58 13.43
N LYS A 83 -4.87 17.54 12.73
CA LYS A 83 -4.59 16.21 13.30
C LYS A 83 -3.43 15.52 12.60
N ASN A 84 -2.42 15.14 13.38
CA ASN A 84 -1.21 14.50 12.88
C ASN A 84 -1.51 13.24 12.05
N ILE A 85 -1.01 13.19 10.82
CA ILE A 85 -1.14 12.04 9.93
C ILE A 85 -0.07 11.01 10.30
N ALA A 86 -0.52 9.83 10.72
CA ALA A 86 0.35 8.73 11.13
C ALA A 86 0.73 7.81 9.95
N PRO A 87 1.94 7.24 9.94
CA PRO A 87 2.28 6.12 9.07
C PRO A 87 1.32 4.95 9.27
N LEU A 88 1.10 4.17 8.22
CA LEU A 88 0.17 3.05 8.08
C LEU A 88 -1.29 3.45 8.33
N GLY A 89 -1.58 4.74 8.33
CA GLY A 89 -2.92 5.28 8.48
C GLY A 89 -3.69 5.32 7.15
N PRO A 90 -5.03 5.34 7.18
CA PRO A 90 -5.85 5.51 5.98
C PRO A 90 -5.77 6.94 5.40
N GLU A 91 -5.27 7.90 6.18
CA GLU A 91 -5.24 9.33 5.84
C GLU A 91 -4.15 9.68 4.79
N LEU A 92 -3.35 8.72 4.33
CA LEU A 92 -2.22 8.91 3.42
C LEU A 92 -2.57 8.77 1.93
N ASP A 93 -3.75 8.25 1.60
CA ASP A 93 -4.15 8.01 0.21
C ASP A 93 -4.56 9.30 -0.51
N ARG A 94 -3.95 9.56 -1.67
CA ARG A 94 -4.29 10.69 -2.57
C ARG A 94 -4.44 10.18 -3.99
N ALA A 95 -5.63 10.37 -4.56
CA ALA A 95 -5.92 9.96 -5.93
C ALA A 95 -5.00 10.71 -6.92
N GLY A 96 -4.35 9.95 -7.81
CA GLY A 96 -3.53 10.51 -8.89
C GLY A 96 -2.08 10.83 -8.53
N VAL A 97 -1.61 10.58 -7.30
CA VAL A 97 -0.18 10.75 -6.99
C VAL A 97 0.71 9.78 -7.77
N GLY A 98 0.25 8.56 -8.05
CA GLY A 98 0.96 7.59 -8.89
C GLY A 98 1.24 8.15 -10.30
N LEU A 99 0.26 8.84 -10.90
CA LEU A 99 0.44 9.51 -12.19
C LEU A 99 1.51 10.62 -12.11
N ILE A 100 1.55 11.36 -11.00
CA ILE A 100 2.56 12.40 -10.78
C ILE A 100 3.94 11.75 -10.64
N LYS A 101 4.09 10.65 -9.89
CA LYS A 101 5.37 9.90 -9.79
C LYS A 101 5.86 9.47 -11.17
N GLN A 102 5.00 8.83 -11.96
CA GLN A 102 5.32 8.38 -13.31
C GLN A 102 5.70 9.55 -14.24
N THR A 103 4.95 10.67 -14.17
CA THR A 103 5.27 11.86 -14.99
C THR A 103 6.61 12.46 -14.58
N THR A 104 6.87 12.61 -13.28
CA THR A 104 8.14 13.13 -12.76
C THR A 104 9.32 12.30 -13.27
N LEU A 105 9.24 10.96 -13.16
CA LEU A 105 10.29 10.07 -13.65
C LEU A 105 10.43 10.09 -15.18
N LYS A 106 9.32 10.19 -15.91
CA LYS A 106 9.33 10.34 -17.37
C LYS A 106 10.08 11.59 -17.81
N VAL A 107 9.87 12.73 -17.14
CA VAL A 107 10.59 13.97 -17.47
C VAL A 107 12.10 13.80 -17.24
N LEU A 108 12.51 13.09 -16.19
CA LEU A 108 13.92 12.78 -15.96
C LEU A 108 14.50 11.85 -17.05
N LEU A 109 13.71 10.85 -17.50
CA LEU A 109 14.11 9.92 -18.56
C LEU A 109 14.28 10.63 -19.91
N GLU A 110 13.44 11.62 -20.22
CA GLU A 110 13.54 12.40 -21.45
C GLU A 110 14.71 13.40 -21.43
N ASN A 111 15.35 13.61 -20.28
CA ASN A 111 16.38 14.64 -20.06
C ASN A 111 17.62 14.08 -19.33
N GLU A 112 18.14 12.93 -19.77
CA GLU A 112 19.19 12.20 -19.04
C GLU A 112 20.55 12.93 -18.93
N GLU A 113 20.80 13.90 -19.80
CA GLU A 113 22.07 14.63 -19.88
C GLU A 113 22.17 15.79 -18.87
N ILE A 114 21.09 16.09 -18.14
CA ILE A 114 21.01 17.23 -17.23
C ILE A 114 20.44 16.83 -15.86
N THR A 115 20.78 17.62 -14.85
CA THR A 115 20.14 17.58 -13.53
C THR A 115 19.15 18.75 -13.43
N PRO A 116 17.84 18.54 -13.59
CA PRO A 116 16.89 19.65 -13.64
C PRO A 116 16.69 20.28 -12.26
N GLU A 117 16.59 21.61 -12.23
CA GLU A 117 16.14 22.32 -11.02
C GLU A 117 14.70 21.94 -10.66
N ILE A 118 14.41 21.88 -9.37
CA ILE A 118 13.08 21.50 -8.85
C ILE A 118 11.95 22.37 -9.42
N THR A 119 12.20 23.67 -9.58
CA THR A 119 11.23 24.65 -10.11
C THR A 119 10.91 24.40 -11.59
N SER A 120 11.91 23.99 -12.37
CA SER A 120 11.74 23.60 -13.77
C SER A 120 10.91 22.32 -13.87
N LEU A 121 11.24 21.32 -13.04
CA LEU A 121 10.49 20.07 -13.00
C LEU A 121 9.03 20.28 -12.57
N GLN A 122 8.79 21.11 -11.55
CA GLN A 122 7.44 21.50 -11.12
C GLN A 122 6.63 22.13 -12.26
N SER A 123 7.26 23.01 -13.05
CA SER A 123 6.60 23.66 -14.18
C SER A 123 6.24 22.67 -15.29
N ILE A 124 7.14 21.74 -15.62
CA ILE A 124 6.91 20.72 -16.65
C ILE A 124 5.84 19.71 -16.19
N VAL A 125 5.93 19.20 -14.96
CA VAL A 125 4.92 18.26 -14.44
C VAL A 125 3.55 18.92 -14.34
N LYS A 126 3.48 20.21 -13.98
CA LYS A 126 2.25 21.01 -14.03
C LYS A 126 1.70 21.16 -15.44
N TRP A 127 2.57 21.32 -16.44
CA TRP A 127 2.14 21.33 -17.84
C TRP A 127 1.51 20.00 -18.27
N PHE A 128 2.10 18.86 -17.89
CA PHE A 128 1.54 17.54 -18.18
C PHE A 128 0.27 17.21 -17.39
N ASN A 129 0.15 17.71 -16.15
CA ASN A 129 -0.95 17.37 -15.23
C ASN A 129 -1.61 18.63 -14.62
N PRO A 130 -2.20 19.53 -15.43
CA PRO A 130 -2.58 20.87 -14.98
C PRO A 130 -3.61 20.91 -13.85
N GLN A 131 -4.48 19.91 -13.73
CA GLN A 131 -5.49 19.83 -12.65
C GLN A 131 -5.01 19.11 -11.39
N ARG A 132 -3.93 18.31 -11.48
CA ARG A 132 -3.51 17.40 -10.41
C ARG A 132 -2.14 17.74 -9.83
N ALA A 133 -1.33 18.50 -10.56
CA ALA A 133 0.01 18.84 -10.14
C ALA A 133 -0.01 19.56 -8.79
N ASN A 134 0.84 19.06 -7.90
CA ASN A 134 1.06 19.62 -6.58
C ASN A 134 2.58 19.66 -6.37
N ASN A 135 3.10 20.83 -6.06
CA ASN A 135 4.54 21.05 -5.91
C ASN A 135 5.14 20.21 -4.78
N ASP A 136 4.41 20.05 -3.68
CA ASP A 136 4.85 19.24 -2.53
C ASP A 136 4.98 17.76 -2.94
N PHE A 137 4.02 17.24 -3.72
CA PHE A 137 4.08 15.85 -4.19
C PHE A 137 5.28 15.62 -5.09
N ILE A 138 5.63 16.58 -5.94
CA ILE A 138 6.79 16.48 -6.84
C ILE A 138 8.09 16.46 -6.01
N GLU A 139 8.21 17.35 -5.02
CA GLU A 139 9.36 17.40 -4.13
C GLU A 139 9.52 16.10 -3.33
N TRP A 140 8.43 15.59 -2.75
CA TRP A 140 8.47 14.32 -2.02
C TRP A 140 8.78 13.14 -2.92
N ASN A 141 8.20 13.07 -4.12
CA ASN A 141 8.44 11.98 -5.06
C ASN A 141 9.90 11.91 -5.48
N ILE A 142 10.60 13.04 -5.69
CA ILE A 142 12.03 13.03 -6.03
C ILE A 142 12.85 12.52 -4.83
N ARG A 143 12.56 13.01 -3.63
CA ARG A 143 13.24 12.55 -2.42
C ARG A 143 13.04 11.06 -2.16
N GLU A 144 11.81 10.57 -2.35
CA GLU A 144 11.48 9.14 -2.24
C GLU A 144 12.16 8.32 -3.34
N ALA A 145 12.26 8.83 -4.57
CA ALA A 145 13.01 8.22 -5.65
C ALA A 145 14.52 8.12 -5.34
N GLU A 146 15.08 9.14 -4.66
CA GLU A 146 16.47 9.13 -4.21
C GLU A 146 16.70 8.15 -3.06
N TRP A 147 15.77 8.04 -2.10
CA TRP A 147 15.82 7.00 -1.07
C TRP A 147 15.75 5.58 -1.64
N LEU A 148 15.00 5.38 -2.73
CA LEU A 148 14.97 4.13 -3.47
C LEU A 148 16.19 3.94 -4.39
N GLY A 149 17.04 4.95 -4.58
CA GLY A 149 18.15 4.91 -5.54
C GLY A 149 17.72 4.96 -7.01
N ILE A 150 16.43 5.15 -7.32
CA ILE A 150 15.95 5.37 -8.70
C ILE A 150 16.65 6.60 -9.30
N THR A 151 16.89 7.59 -8.45
CA THR A 151 17.71 8.77 -8.74
C THR A 151 18.85 8.88 -7.75
N GLY A 152 19.91 9.62 -8.11
CA GLY A 152 20.95 10.06 -7.19
C GLY A 152 21.57 11.36 -7.68
N GLN A 153 21.78 12.34 -6.79
CA GLN A 153 22.27 13.68 -7.17
C GLN A 153 21.40 14.33 -8.28
N GLY A 154 20.09 14.07 -8.24
CA GLY A 154 19.11 14.60 -9.17
C GLY A 154 19.11 14.02 -10.60
N ALA A 155 19.89 12.96 -10.87
CA ALA A 155 19.88 12.24 -12.14
C ALA A 155 19.38 10.79 -11.97
N LEU A 156 18.88 10.16 -13.02
CA LEU A 156 18.45 8.75 -12.99
C LEU A 156 19.65 7.80 -12.87
N SER A 157 19.53 6.80 -11.99
CA SER A 157 20.44 5.67 -11.95
C SER A 157 20.19 4.72 -13.12
N THR A 158 21.15 3.85 -13.44
CA THR A 158 21.01 2.84 -14.51
C THR A 158 19.79 1.94 -14.26
N TYR A 159 19.62 1.45 -13.03
CA TYR A 159 18.48 0.61 -12.66
C TYR A 159 17.16 1.39 -12.56
N GLY A 160 17.20 2.68 -12.23
CA GLY A 160 16.04 3.57 -12.32
C GLY A 160 15.54 3.74 -13.76
N LYS A 161 16.45 3.95 -14.72
CA LYS A 161 16.12 3.98 -16.16
C LYS A 161 15.50 2.65 -16.61
N ASN A 162 16.16 1.55 -16.27
CA ASN A 162 15.72 0.20 -16.63
C ASN A 162 14.34 -0.13 -16.03
N LEU A 163 14.04 0.31 -14.81
CA LEU A 163 12.71 0.19 -14.21
C LEU A 163 11.64 0.92 -15.03
N ILE A 164 11.87 2.19 -15.39
CA ILE A 164 10.90 3.01 -16.13
C ILE A 164 10.70 2.46 -17.55
N SER A 165 11.76 1.97 -18.18
CA SER A 165 11.72 1.34 -19.51
C SER A 165 11.21 -0.10 -19.50
N SER A 166 10.89 -0.67 -18.33
CA SER A 166 10.45 -2.07 -18.17
C SER A 166 11.43 -3.09 -18.76
N ALA A 167 12.74 -2.86 -18.55
CA ALA A 167 13.78 -3.81 -18.95
C ALA A 167 13.74 -5.07 -18.08
N GLU A 168 14.11 -6.23 -18.65
CA GLU A 168 14.13 -7.52 -17.94
C GLU A 168 15.23 -7.59 -16.88
N VAL A 169 16.36 -6.91 -17.11
CA VAL A 169 17.52 -6.88 -16.21
C VAL A 169 17.75 -5.43 -15.79
N LEU A 170 17.75 -5.17 -14.48
CA LEU A 170 17.86 -3.81 -13.95
C LEU A 170 19.31 -3.39 -13.70
N GLY A 171 20.19 -4.33 -13.32
CA GLY A 171 21.61 -4.11 -13.10
C GLY A 171 21.95 -3.61 -11.69
N ILE A 172 21.18 -4.02 -10.68
CA ILE A 172 21.32 -3.52 -9.30
C ILE A 172 22.56 -4.10 -8.61
N GLU A 173 22.89 -5.36 -8.88
CA GLU A 173 24.01 -6.07 -8.26
C GLU A 173 25.35 -5.36 -8.51
N ALA A 174 25.51 -4.70 -9.65
CA ALA A 174 26.72 -3.95 -9.99
C ALA A 174 26.92 -2.70 -9.10
N ALA A 175 25.84 -2.17 -8.51
CA ALA A 175 25.87 -1.02 -7.62
C ALA A 175 26.01 -1.41 -6.14
N LEU A 176 25.92 -2.70 -5.81
CA LEU A 176 25.98 -3.20 -4.44
C LEU A 176 27.36 -3.78 -4.10
N PRO A 177 27.87 -3.58 -2.87
CA PRO A 177 29.07 -4.28 -2.43
C PRO A 177 28.80 -5.79 -2.34
N LYS A 178 29.83 -6.59 -2.64
CA LYS A 178 29.73 -8.05 -2.55
C LYS A 178 29.40 -8.48 -1.13
N PRO A 179 28.41 -9.38 -0.93
CA PRO A 179 28.13 -9.93 0.38
C PRO A 179 29.33 -10.67 0.97
N VAL A 180 29.45 -10.62 2.29
CA VAL A 180 30.48 -11.33 3.05
C VAL A 180 29.84 -12.37 3.96
N ASP A 181 30.54 -13.47 4.14
CA ASP A 181 30.11 -14.67 4.88
C ASP A 181 30.76 -14.79 6.27
N HIS A 182 31.36 -13.70 6.76
CA HIS A 182 32.15 -13.72 7.99
C HIS A 182 32.10 -12.39 8.75
N ILE A 183 32.50 -12.47 10.02
CA ILE A 183 32.59 -11.33 10.95
C ILE A 183 33.96 -11.27 11.63
N LEU A 184 34.25 -10.15 12.27
CA LEU A 184 35.43 -9.94 13.11
C LEU A 184 34.97 -9.64 14.55
N ILE A 185 35.07 -10.62 15.44
CA ILE A 185 34.73 -10.45 16.85
C ILE A 185 35.88 -9.73 17.58
N GLN A 186 35.55 -8.71 18.38
CA GLN A 186 36.47 -7.88 19.14
C GLN A 186 36.38 -8.18 20.66
N ALA A 187 37.39 -7.74 21.41
CA ALA A 187 37.54 -8.06 22.83
C ALA A 187 36.45 -7.45 23.75
N ASP A 188 35.71 -6.46 23.28
CA ASP A 188 34.66 -5.76 24.01
C ASP A 188 33.25 -6.35 23.77
N ASN A 189 33.17 -7.60 23.30
CA ASN A 189 31.92 -8.26 22.88
C ASN A 189 31.20 -7.54 21.73
N SER A 190 31.93 -6.82 20.89
CA SER A 190 31.41 -6.36 19.60
C SER A 190 31.87 -7.28 18.46
N ALA A 191 31.18 -7.21 17.34
CA ALA A 191 31.60 -7.81 16.08
C ALA A 191 31.43 -6.84 14.93
N VAL A 192 32.37 -6.86 13.99
CA VAL A 192 32.35 -6.02 12.79
C VAL A 192 32.12 -6.90 11.57
N ALA A 193 31.08 -6.58 10.80
CA ALA A 193 30.87 -7.12 9.47
C ALA A 193 31.49 -6.15 8.43
N PRO A 194 32.53 -6.54 7.67
CA PRO A 194 33.25 -5.65 6.75
C PRO A 194 32.47 -5.27 5.49
N GLY A 195 31.28 -5.84 5.31
CA GLY A 195 30.35 -5.58 4.21
C GLY A 195 28.97 -6.13 4.56
N PRO A 196 28.00 -6.08 3.63
CA PRO A 196 26.69 -6.67 3.86
C PRO A 196 26.85 -8.18 4.07
N LEU A 197 26.29 -8.71 5.17
CA LEU A 197 26.32 -10.14 5.43
C LEU A 197 25.43 -10.87 4.42
N THR A 198 25.72 -12.14 4.14
CA THR A 198 24.75 -12.99 3.41
C THR A 198 23.43 -13.04 4.18
N PRO A 199 22.27 -13.20 3.50
CA PRO A 199 20.97 -13.14 4.14
C PRO A 199 20.82 -14.09 5.35
N GLU A 200 21.33 -15.31 5.23
CA GLU A 200 21.27 -16.33 6.29
C GLU A 200 22.09 -15.90 7.51
N LEU A 201 23.29 -15.37 7.27
CA LEU A 201 24.18 -14.89 8.32
C LEU A 201 23.63 -13.63 9.01
N ALA A 202 23.03 -12.72 8.24
CA ALA A 202 22.38 -11.52 8.79
C ALA A 202 21.21 -11.88 9.72
N ALA A 203 20.36 -12.85 9.34
CA ALA A 203 19.23 -13.31 10.15
C ALA A 203 19.70 -13.96 11.47
N GLU A 204 20.71 -14.83 11.38
CA GLU A 204 21.36 -15.44 12.54
C GLU A 204 21.94 -14.37 13.48
N MET A 205 22.68 -13.39 12.93
CA MET A 205 23.27 -12.30 13.71
C MET A 205 22.24 -11.39 14.36
N GLY A 206 21.15 -11.05 13.67
CA GLY A 206 20.05 -10.26 14.26
C GLY A 206 19.37 -10.96 15.44
N THR A 207 19.38 -12.29 15.44
CA THR A 207 18.88 -13.08 16.57
C THR A 207 19.84 -12.98 17.78
N LEU A 208 21.16 -12.99 17.56
CA LEU A 208 22.18 -13.15 18.59
C LEU A 208 22.82 -11.85 19.09
N ALA A 209 22.73 -10.76 18.32
CA ALA A 209 23.36 -9.49 18.61
C ALA A 209 22.48 -8.31 18.21
N ASP A 210 22.71 -7.15 18.82
CA ASP A 210 22.05 -5.90 18.47
C ASP A 210 22.96 -5.07 17.56
N ILE A 211 22.39 -4.32 16.63
CA ILE A 211 23.17 -3.43 15.76
C ILE A 211 23.43 -2.12 16.51
N GLU A 212 24.71 -1.83 16.76
CA GLU A 212 25.16 -0.60 17.43
C GLU A 212 25.40 0.52 16.42
N SER A 213 25.93 0.20 15.24
CA SER A 213 26.15 1.16 14.17
C SER A 213 25.97 0.52 12.80
N ARG A 214 25.35 1.28 11.88
CA ARG A 214 25.22 0.96 10.45
C ARG A 214 26.10 1.93 9.66
N GLY A 215 26.93 1.39 8.76
CA GLY A 215 27.85 2.17 7.94
C GLY A 215 28.55 1.28 6.91
N GLY A 216 29.74 1.70 6.44
CA GLY A 216 30.57 0.87 5.53
C GLY A 216 30.96 -0.48 6.13
N ALA A 217 30.96 -0.59 7.46
CA ALA A 217 30.97 -1.84 8.19
C ALA A 217 29.89 -1.80 9.28
N THR A 218 29.13 -2.88 9.42
CA THR A 218 28.08 -2.98 10.44
C THR A 218 28.69 -3.47 11.75
N VAL A 219 28.44 -2.74 12.84
CA VAL A 219 28.92 -3.11 14.18
C VAL A 219 27.77 -3.72 14.97
N TYR A 220 27.99 -4.95 15.41
CA TYR A 220 27.09 -5.72 16.26
C TYR A 220 27.61 -5.73 17.70
N ARG A 221 26.70 -5.68 18.67
CA ARG A 221 27.01 -5.82 20.10
C ARG A 221 26.34 -7.07 20.65
N PHE A 222 27.12 -7.94 21.28
CA PHE A 222 26.60 -9.04 22.07
C PHE A 222 26.33 -8.58 23.49
N SER A 223 25.11 -8.77 23.96
CA SER A 223 24.65 -8.41 25.31
C SER A 223 23.99 -9.62 25.97
N GLU A 224 23.80 -9.57 27.29
CA GLU A 224 22.99 -10.58 28.00
C GLU A 224 21.59 -10.72 27.37
N ALA A 225 20.96 -9.61 27.01
CA ALA A 225 19.65 -9.60 26.39
C ALA A 225 19.64 -10.24 24.99
N SER A 226 20.66 -9.97 24.17
CA SER A 226 20.76 -10.51 22.81
C SER A 226 21.06 -12.01 22.81
N ILE A 227 21.93 -12.48 23.71
CA ILE A 227 22.22 -13.91 23.88
C ILE A 227 20.98 -14.64 24.42
N ARG A 228 20.28 -14.07 25.41
CA ARG A 228 19.02 -14.63 25.92
C ARG A 228 17.99 -14.77 24.80
N ARG A 229 17.84 -13.75 23.94
CA ARG A 229 16.97 -13.79 22.76
C ARG A 229 17.33 -14.97 21.86
N GLY A 230 18.62 -15.20 21.61
CA GLY A 230 19.10 -16.39 20.90
C GLY A 230 18.61 -17.71 21.49
N LEU A 231 18.68 -17.85 22.81
CA LEU A 231 18.22 -19.06 23.52
C LEU A 231 16.69 -19.18 23.52
N ASP A 232 15.95 -18.07 23.62
CA ASP A 232 14.48 -18.04 23.51
C ASP A 232 14.00 -18.51 22.13
N HIS A 233 14.81 -18.29 21.08
CA HIS A 233 14.61 -18.85 19.74
C HIS A 233 15.03 -20.33 19.59
N GLY A 234 15.30 -21.02 20.70
CA GLY A 234 15.54 -22.47 20.73
C GLY A 234 16.99 -22.89 20.50
N LYS A 235 17.94 -21.95 20.43
CA LYS A 235 19.37 -22.29 20.33
C LYS A 235 19.94 -22.69 21.70
N THR A 236 20.96 -23.56 21.70
CA THR A 236 21.75 -23.86 22.89
C THR A 236 23.00 -22.98 22.96
N GLY A 237 23.57 -22.80 24.17
CA GLY A 237 24.84 -22.09 24.33
C GLY A 237 25.96 -22.67 23.46
N ASP A 238 26.03 -24.01 23.34
CA ASP A 238 27.02 -24.69 22.50
C ASP A 238 26.79 -24.43 21.00
N GLN A 239 25.53 -24.39 20.55
CA GLN A 239 25.20 -24.06 19.16
C GLN A 239 25.59 -22.62 18.83
N ILE A 240 25.32 -21.66 19.73
CA ILE A 240 25.71 -20.26 19.57
C ILE A 240 27.24 -20.16 19.48
N LYS A 241 27.95 -20.79 20.41
CA LYS A 241 29.43 -20.81 20.42
C LYS A 241 30.00 -21.42 19.14
N THR A 242 29.48 -22.56 18.71
CA THR A 242 29.92 -23.26 17.49
C THR A 242 29.69 -22.40 16.25
N PHE A 243 28.52 -21.77 16.16
CA PHE A 243 28.17 -20.87 15.08
C PHE A 243 29.13 -19.67 15.00
N LEU A 244 29.28 -18.92 16.10
CA LEU A 244 30.14 -17.73 16.12
C LEU A 244 31.60 -18.06 15.83
N THR A 245 32.09 -19.21 16.32
CA THR A 245 33.46 -19.69 16.05
C THR A 245 33.63 -20.02 14.56
N LYS A 246 32.61 -20.54 13.88
CA LYS A 246 32.65 -20.88 12.45
C LYS A 246 32.72 -19.63 11.57
N ILE A 247 31.95 -18.59 11.89
CA ILE A 247 31.81 -17.39 11.05
C ILE A 247 32.85 -16.31 11.35
N SER A 248 33.48 -16.34 12.52
CA SER A 248 34.47 -15.34 12.91
C SER A 248 35.82 -15.61 12.25
N LYS A 249 36.45 -14.58 11.68
CA LYS A 249 37.86 -14.65 11.24
C LYS A 249 38.85 -14.37 12.36
N THR A 250 38.38 -13.83 13.49
CA THR A 250 39.17 -13.64 14.70
C THR A 250 38.83 -14.69 15.76
N PRO A 251 39.76 -15.04 16.66
CA PRO A 251 39.47 -15.92 17.78
C PRO A 251 38.35 -15.37 18.67
N MET A 252 37.52 -16.26 19.21
CA MET A 252 36.47 -15.89 20.16
C MET A 252 37.10 -15.33 21.45
N PRO A 253 36.75 -14.10 21.88
CA PRO A 253 37.21 -13.55 23.14
C PRO A 253 36.66 -14.33 24.33
N GLN A 254 37.50 -14.52 25.35
CA GLN A 254 37.12 -15.19 26.59
C GLN A 254 35.92 -14.54 27.31
N PRO A 255 35.75 -13.19 27.34
CA PRO A 255 34.57 -12.56 27.94
C PRO A 255 33.24 -12.97 27.28
N LEU A 256 33.21 -13.10 25.95
CA LEU A 256 32.02 -13.50 25.20
C LEU A 256 31.68 -14.98 25.44
N ASP A 257 32.70 -15.84 25.47
CA ASP A 257 32.51 -17.27 25.78
C ASP A 257 31.89 -17.46 27.18
N TYR A 258 32.38 -16.73 28.18
CA TYR A 258 31.79 -16.76 29.52
C TYR A 258 30.37 -16.21 29.56
N LEU A 259 30.10 -15.10 28.87
CA LEU A 259 28.75 -14.53 28.79
C LEU A 259 27.76 -15.57 28.25
N ILE A 260 28.10 -16.24 27.14
CA ILE A 260 27.24 -17.27 26.54
C ILE A 260 27.01 -18.42 27.52
N ALA A 261 28.07 -18.93 28.15
CA ALA A 261 27.98 -20.05 29.08
C ALA A 261 27.14 -19.73 30.33
N ASP A 262 27.29 -18.53 30.90
CA ASP A 262 26.56 -18.10 32.08
C ASP A 262 25.06 -17.92 31.79
N ILE A 263 24.71 -17.25 30.68
CA ILE A 263 23.30 -17.07 30.30
C ILE A 263 22.65 -18.40 29.92
N ALA A 264 23.36 -19.28 29.19
CA ALA A 264 22.86 -20.62 28.88
C ALA A 264 22.57 -21.45 30.14
N LYS A 265 23.39 -21.31 31.20
CA LYS A 265 23.17 -22.01 32.49
C LYS A 265 21.98 -21.44 33.28
N ARG A 266 21.67 -20.16 33.12
CA ARG A 266 20.55 -19.48 33.78
C ARG A 266 19.23 -19.69 33.02
N HIS A 267 19.29 -19.78 31.69
CA HIS A 267 18.15 -19.99 30.82
C HIS A 267 17.45 -21.33 31.11
N GLY A 268 16.13 -21.33 31.12
CA GLY A 268 15.31 -22.53 31.38
C GLY A 268 15.28 -23.03 32.84
N ARG A 269 15.93 -22.36 33.80
CA ARG A 269 15.79 -22.66 35.24
C ARG A 269 14.41 -22.36 35.79
N LEU A 270 13.86 -21.21 35.38
CA LEU A 270 12.47 -20.86 35.63
C LEU A 270 11.64 -21.38 34.44
N ARG A 271 10.62 -22.19 34.71
CA ARG A 271 9.70 -22.68 33.68
C ARG A 271 8.33 -22.08 33.93
N VAL A 272 7.86 -21.31 32.96
CA VAL A 272 6.49 -20.80 32.92
C VAL A 272 5.76 -21.65 31.89
N GLY A 273 4.61 -22.20 32.28
CA GLY A 273 3.72 -22.91 31.36
C GLY A 273 2.37 -22.23 31.33
N GLN A 274 1.69 -22.29 30.19
CA GLN A 274 0.30 -21.88 30.11
C GLN A 274 -0.58 -22.98 30.72
N ALA A 275 -1.49 -22.58 31.61
CA ALA A 275 -2.60 -23.40 32.08
C ALA A 275 -3.86 -22.56 31.86
N HIS A 276 -4.81 -23.09 31.09
CA HIS A 276 -6.07 -22.39 30.82
C HIS A 276 -7.02 -22.49 32.02
N SER A 277 -6.87 -23.53 32.84
CA SER A 277 -7.58 -23.69 34.10
C SER A 277 -6.75 -24.49 35.11
N TYR A 278 -7.09 -24.34 36.39
CA TYR A 278 -6.55 -25.14 37.48
C TYR A 278 -7.68 -25.73 38.32
N ILE A 279 -7.40 -26.86 38.96
CA ILE A 279 -8.28 -27.52 39.92
C ILE A 279 -7.55 -27.49 41.26
N ARG A 280 -8.15 -26.85 42.26
CA ARG A 280 -7.67 -26.85 43.65
C ARG A 280 -8.64 -27.65 44.50
N CYS A 281 -8.11 -28.60 45.28
CA CYS A 281 -8.90 -29.37 46.23
C CYS A 281 -8.11 -29.51 47.54
N GLU A 282 -8.76 -29.30 48.67
CA GLU A 282 -8.12 -29.44 49.98
C GLU A 282 -7.77 -30.90 50.32
N ASP A 283 -8.47 -31.85 49.69
CA ASP A 283 -8.24 -33.29 49.85
C ASP A 283 -7.36 -33.84 48.73
N GLU A 284 -6.13 -34.26 49.08
CA GLU A 284 -5.19 -34.87 48.14
C GLU A 284 -5.71 -36.22 47.59
N ALA A 285 -6.57 -36.94 48.32
CA ALA A 285 -7.14 -38.20 47.84
C ALA A 285 -8.03 -37.98 46.61
N ILE A 286 -8.83 -36.91 46.60
CA ILE A 286 -9.66 -36.54 45.45
C ILE A 286 -8.78 -36.13 44.26
N VAL A 287 -7.69 -35.40 44.50
CA VAL A 287 -6.72 -35.04 43.44
C VAL A 287 -6.10 -36.29 42.81
N GLN A 288 -5.70 -37.27 43.63
CA GLN A 288 -5.19 -38.55 43.13
C GLN A 288 -6.26 -39.35 42.38
N GLN A 289 -7.50 -39.35 42.87
CA GLN A 289 -8.61 -40.03 42.22
C GLN A 289 -8.87 -39.44 40.82
N ILE A 290 -8.99 -38.11 40.70
CA ILE A 290 -9.21 -37.43 39.42
C ILE A 290 -8.05 -37.71 38.45
N LEU A 291 -6.80 -37.70 38.93
CA LEU A 291 -5.62 -37.93 38.09
C LEU A 291 -5.56 -39.35 37.52
N HIS A 292 -6.09 -40.35 38.22
CA HIS A 292 -6.09 -41.76 37.80
C HIS A 292 -7.43 -42.22 37.19
N ASP A 293 -8.43 -41.33 37.13
CA ASP A 293 -9.71 -41.63 36.52
C ASP A 293 -9.57 -41.63 34.99
N LYS A 294 -9.76 -42.79 34.36
CA LYS A 294 -9.71 -42.94 32.91
C LYS A 294 -10.70 -42.01 32.19
N LYS A 295 -11.78 -41.62 32.85
CA LYS A 295 -12.75 -40.67 32.28
C LYS A 295 -12.18 -39.27 32.14
N CYS A 296 -11.17 -38.89 32.94
CA CYS A 296 -10.57 -37.56 32.93
C CYS A 296 -9.28 -37.47 32.08
N GLU A 297 -8.89 -38.56 31.40
CA GLU A 297 -7.62 -38.63 30.67
C GLU A 297 -7.55 -37.61 29.52
N HIS A 298 -8.67 -37.34 28.84
CA HIS A 298 -8.73 -36.34 27.77
C HIS A 298 -8.55 -34.90 28.26
N LEU A 299 -8.78 -34.61 29.56
CA LEU A 299 -8.56 -33.29 30.15
C LEU A 299 -7.07 -32.95 30.35
N ARG A 300 -6.16 -33.89 30.04
CA ARG A 300 -4.69 -33.73 30.09
C ARG A 300 -4.20 -33.11 31.40
N LEU A 301 -4.74 -33.58 32.52
CA LEU A 301 -4.46 -33.04 33.84
C LEU A 301 -3.00 -33.29 34.24
N ARG A 302 -2.34 -32.24 34.72
CA ARG A 302 -0.98 -32.32 35.26
C ARG A 302 -0.95 -31.85 36.71
N LYS A 303 -0.38 -32.67 37.61
CA LYS A 303 -0.16 -32.27 39.01
C LYS A 303 1.00 -31.27 39.11
N ILE A 304 0.74 -30.11 39.69
CA ILE A 304 1.77 -29.07 39.95
C ILE A 304 2.04 -28.84 41.44
N ALA A 305 1.10 -29.25 42.30
CA ALA A 305 1.24 -29.28 43.75
C ALA A 305 0.41 -30.45 44.32
N PRO A 306 0.59 -30.86 45.60
CA PRO A 306 -0.21 -31.91 46.23
C PRO A 306 -1.73 -31.74 46.05
N THR A 307 -2.21 -30.50 46.14
CA THR A 307 -3.62 -30.11 46.12
C THR A 307 -4.05 -29.42 44.81
N VAL A 308 -3.18 -29.36 43.79
CA VAL A 308 -3.44 -28.57 42.57
C VAL A 308 -3.09 -29.32 41.29
N LEU A 309 -4.09 -29.41 40.40
CA LEU A 309 -3.95 -29.86 39.02
C LEU A 309 -4.08 -28.66 38.07
N VAL A 310 -3.43 -28.74 36.90
CA VAL A 310 -3.64 -27.80 35.79
C VAL A 310 -4.11 -28.53 34.54
N SER A 311 -4.90 -27.83 33.73
CA SER A 311 -5.40 -28.30 32.44
C SER A 311 -5.12 -27.28 31.33
N GLU A 312 -4.96 -27.78 30.11
CA GLU A 312 -4.87 -26.98 28.88
C GLU A 312 -6.25 -26.53 28.37
N PHE A 313 -7.34 -27.02 28.97
CA PHE A 313 -8.70 -26.68 28.55
C PHE A 313 -9.28 -25.49 29.31
N GLU A 314 -10.23 -24.79 28.68
CA GLU A 314 -10.89 -23.64 29.29
C GLU A 314 -11.71 -24.04 30.52
N LEU A 315 -11.81 -23.12 31.49
CA LEU A 315 -12.53 -23.31 32.76
C LEU A 315 -13.93 -23.91 32.56
N THR A 316 -14.67 -23.46 31.55
CA THR A 316 -16.04 -23.91 31.31
C THR A 316 -16.15 -25.36 30.86
N GLU A 317 -15.16 -25.83 30.08
CA GLU A 317 -15.08 -27.20 29.58
C GLU A 317 -14.71 -28.16 30.71
N VAL A 318 -13.66 -27.82 31.48
CA VAL A 318 -13.23 -28.61 32.64
C VAL A 318 -14.34 -28.76 33.69
N ILE A 319 -15.10 -27.69 33.97
CA ILE A 319 -16.25 -27.76 34.88
C ILE A 319 -17.35 -28.68 34.35
N SER A 320 -17.65 -28.62 33.04
CA SER A 320 -18.70 -29.43 32.42
C SER A 320 -18.37 -30.92 32.51
N GLU A 321 -17.15 -31.29 32.12
CA GLU A 321 -16.65 -32.66 32.08
C GLU A 321 -16.55 -33.27 33.49
N LEU A 322 -15.98 -32.53 34.46
CA LEU A 322 -15.91 -33.00 35.85
C LEU A 322 -17.30 -33.26 36.45
N ARG A 323 -18.31 -32.44 36.12
CA ARG A 323 -19.70 -32.67 36.55
C ARG A 323 -20.29 -33.94 35.93
N GLU A 324 -20.02 -34.17 34.65
CA GLU A 324 -20.47 -35.37 33.95
C GLU A 324 -19.89 -36.65 34.57
N PHE A 325 -18.66 -36.58 35.09
CA PHE A 325 -18.01 -37.69 35.77
C PHE A 325 -18.35 -37.83 37.26
N GLY A 326 -19.27 -37.00 37.78
CA GLY A 326 -19.78 -37.09 39.15
C GLY A 326 -18.97 -36.31 40.19
N TYR A 327 -18.01 -35.49 39.76
CA TYR A 327 -17.34 -34.53 40.64
C TYR A 327 -18.19 -33.25 40.77
N LEU A 328 -17.97 -32.50 41.86
CA LEU A 328 -18.73 -31.29 42.18
C LEU A 328 -17.85 -30.03 42.15
N PRO A 329 -17.34 -29.60 40.97
CA PRO A 329 -16.48 -28.43 40.85
C PRO A 329 -17.27 -27.13 40.99
N ALA A 330 -16.64 -26.15 41.64
CA ALA A 330 -17.08 -24.76 41.70
C ALA A 330 -16.06 -23.85 40.98
N ALA A 331 -16.53 -22.83 40.27
CA ALA A 331 -15.66 -21.90 39.57
C ALA A 331 -15.04 -20.90 40.57
N GLU A 332 -13.74 -20.63 40.45
CA GLU A 332 -13.04 -19.56 41.17
C GLU A 332 -12.70 -18.42 40.17
N ASN A 333 -12.71 -17.16 40.62
CA ASN A 333 -12.18 -16.04 39.84
C ASN A 333 -10.65 -15.93 39.96
N ALA A 334 -10.03 -15.00 39.23
CA ALA A 334 -8.58 -14.78 39.29
C ALA A 334 -8.02 -14.45 40.69
N GLY A 335 -8.88 -14.05 41.64
CA GLY A 335 -8.52 -13.82 43.05
C GLY A 335 -8.83 -14.98 44.00
N GLY A 336 -9.24 -16.15 43.50
CA GLY A 336 -9.59 -17.32 44.30
C GLY A 336 -10.96 -17.28 44.98
N VAL A 337 -11.82 -16.31 44.62
CA VAL A 337 -13.19 -16.21 45.15
C VAL A 337 -14.14 -17.02 44.28
N LEU A 338 -15.02 -17.80 44.90
CA LEU A 338 -16.01 -18.61 44.20
C LEU A 338 -16.99 -17.74 43.39
N LEU A 339 -17.08 -18.03 42.10
CA LEU A 339 -17.97 -17.38 41.14
C LEU A 339 -19.32 -18.11 41.10
N SER A 340 -20.37 -17.40 41.46
CA SER A 340 -21.76 -17.81 41.25
C SER A 340 -22.37 -16.94 40.14
N GLN A 341 -22.13 -17.27 38.86
CA GLN A 341 -22.73 -16.54 37.74
C GLN A 341 -23.11 -17.45 36.54
N PRO A 342 -24.16 -17.09 35.76
CA PRO A 342 -24.58 -17.83 34.55
C PRO A 342 -23.79 -17.45 33.30
N ASN A 343 -23.45 -18.44 32.47
CA ASN A 343 -22.61 -18.33 31.26
C ASN A 343 -23.18 -17.40 30.15
N LEU A 344 -22.33 -16.54 29.58
CA LEU A 344 -22.57 -15.81 28.33
C LEU A 344 -21.38 -16.02 27.38
N ARG A 345 -21.61 -16.69 26.24
CA ARG A 345 -20.62 -16.96 25.17
C ARG A 345 -20.58 -15.80 24.16
N ARG A 346 -19.39 -15.45 23.62
CA ARG A 346 -19.23 -14.58 22.44
C ARG A 346 -18.19 -15.15 21.45
N ALA A 347 -18.34 -14.81 20.18
CA ALA A 347 -17.56 -15.32 19.05
C ALA A 347 -16.27 -14.51 18.75
N LYS A 348 -15.28 -15.18 18.13
CA LYS A 348 -14.02 -14.58 17.63
C LYS A 348 -14.01 -14.38 16.12
N SER A 349 -13.27 -13.32 15.73
CA SER A 349 -12.68 -12.98 14.42
C SER A 349 -13.39 -11.93 13.56
N ARG A 350 -12.56 -11.07 12.95
CA ARG A 350 -12.86 -10.36 11.69
C ARG A 350 -11.58 -10.09 10.86
N PRO A 351 -11.75 -9.81 9.54
CA PRO A 351 -10.76 -9.99 8.48
C PRO A 351 -10.04 -8.69 8.03
N LYS A 352 -9.01 -8.87 7.19
CA LYS A 352 -8.16 -7.82 6.59
C LYS A 352 -8.95 -6.77 5.79
N PRO A 353 -8.51 -5.49 5.79
CA PRO A 353 -9.12 -4.43 4.99
C PRO A 353 -8.71 -4.50 3.49
N PRO A 354 -9.59 -4.03 2.58
CA PRO A 354 -9.35 -4.05 1.13
C PRO A 354 -8.40 -2.93 0.67
N ARG A 355 -7.61 -3.23 -0.36
CA ARG A 355 -6.75 -2.28 -1.09
C ARG A 355 -7.62 -1.32 -1.91
N ILE A 356 -7.48 -0.01 -1.71
CA ILE A 356 -8.07 1.00 -2.59
C ILE A 356 -7.07 1.23 -3.73
N ILE A 357 -7.15 0.40 -4.77
CA ILE A 357 -6.43 0.63 -6.02
C ILE A 357 -7.30 1.58 -6.84
N SER A 358 -6.87 2.84 -6.95
CA SER A 358 -7.49 3.81 -7.85
C SER A 358 -6.80 3.81 -9.20
N ASP A 359 -6.79 2.67 -9.88
CA ASP A 359 -6.26 2.57 -11.24
C ASP A 359 -7.27 3.16 -12.21
N PHE A 360 -6.95 4.33 -12.74
CA PHE A 360 -7.56 4.81 -13.97
C PHE A 360 -6.78 4.18 -15.13
N THR A 361 -7.36 3.18 -15.77
CA THR A 361 -6.81 2.62 -17.02
C THR A 361 -6.83 3.72 -18.08
N ALA A 362 -5.68 3.96 -18.74
CA ALA A 362 -5.65 4.85 -19.88
C ALA A 362 -6.70 4.40 -20.92
N PRO A 363 -7.53 5.32 -21.45
CA PRO A 363 -8.52 4.96 -22.45
C PRO A 363 -7.82 4.36 -23.67
N LYS A 364 -8.37 3.26 -24.19
CA LYS A 364 -7.81 2.58 -25.38
C LYS A 364 -7.63 3.57 -26.52
N GLU A 365 -6.60 3.38 -27.33
CA GLU A 365 -6.24 4.26 -28.45
C GLU A 365 -7.42 4.52 -29.41
N ALA A 366 -8.27 3.52 -29.64
CA ALA A 366 -9.50 3.65 -30.43
C ALA A 366 -10.49 4.70 -29.86
N VAL A 367 -10.59 4.82 -28.53
CA VAL A 367 -11.44 5.80 -27.84
C VAL A 367 -10.85 7.20 -28.00
N VAL A 368 -9.53 7.33 -27.83
CA VAL A 368 -8.80 8.60 -28.04
C VAL A 368 -8.95 9.08 -29.48
N LEU A 369 -8.75 8.20 -30.46
CA LEU A 369 -8.92 8.51 -31.89
C LEU A 369 -10.35 8.94 -32.21
N SER A 370 -11.35 8.30 -31.60
CA SER A 370 -12.76 8.66 -31.76
C SER A 370 -13.07 10.04 -31.18
N ALA A 371 -12.54 10.36 -29.99
CA ALA A 371 -12.69 11.66 -29.36
C ALA A 371 -11.98 12.77 -30.16
N VAL A 372 -10.76 12.53 -30.63
CA VAL A 372 -10.01 13.47 -31.50
C VAL A 372 -10.76 13.69 -32.81
N LYS A 373 -11.34 12.64 -33.40
CA LYS A 373 -12.17 12.78 -34.61
C LYS A 373 -13.42 13.62 -34.33
N ALA A 374 -14.09 13.43 -33.20
CA ALA A 374 -15.24 14.23 -32.80
C ALA A 374 -14.88 15.72 -32.60
N VAL A 375 -13.77 16.01 -31.92
CA VAL A 375 -13.28 17.39 -31.74
C VAL A 375 -12.90 18.03 -33.08
N LYS A 376 -12.15 17.32 -33.95
CA LYS A 376 -11.77 17.82 -35.28
C LYS A 376 -12.98 18.02 -36.20
N THR A 377 -14.00 17.17 -36.11
CA THR A 377 -15.27 17.36 -36.81
C THR A 377 -15.98 18.59 -36.27
N GLY A 378 -16.05 18.79 -34.95
CA GLY A 378 -16.60 19.98 -34.33
C GLY A 378 -15.88 21.28 -34.73
N ASP A 379 -14.54 21.28 -34.76
CA ASP A 379 -13.72 22.43 -35.17
C ASP A 379 -13.86 22.74 -36.68
N ARG A 380 -14.04 21.71 -37.51
CA ARG A 380 -14.32 21.90 -38.95
C ARG A 380 -15.71 22.47 -39.18
N SER A 381 -16.71 22.03 -38.41
CA SER A 381 -18.06 22.60 -38.44
C SER A 381 -18.08 24.06 -37.96
N ARG A 382 -17.22 24.44 -37.01
CA ARG A 382 -17.12 25.82 -36.48
C ARG A 382 -16.48 26.81 -37.45
N LYS A 383 -15.71 26.34 -38.44
CA LYS A 383 -15.04 27.19 -39.45
C LYS A 383 -15.91 27.54 -40.66
N VAL A 384 -17.09 26.91 -40.78
CA VAL A 384 -18.05 27.20 -41.86
C VAL A 384 -19.44 27.31 -41.23
N GLU A 385 -19.67 28.37 -40.45
CA GLU A 385 -21.02 28.86 -40.22
C GLU A 385 -21.29 29.97 -41.26
N PRO A 386 -22.10 29.72 -42.30
CA PRO A 386 -22.68 30.81 -43.06
C PRO A 386 -23.55 31.63 -42.10
N ILE A 387 -23.29 32.92 -41.96
CA ILE A 387 -24.12 33.82 -41.17
C ILE A 387 -25.48 33.90 -41.87
N VAL A 388 -26.48 33.19 -41.35
CA VAL A 388 -27.87 33.35 -41.79
C VAL A 388 -28.38 34.63 -41.11
N PRO A 389 -28.73 35.69 -41.86
CA PRO A 389 -29.28 36.91 -41.27
C PRO A 389 -30.57 36.58 -40.52
N GLY A 390 -30.78 37.22 -39.36
CA GLY A 390 -32.03 37.07 -38.63
C GLY A 390 -33.19 37.63 -39.43
N THR A 391 -34.23 36.83 -39.65
CA THR A 391 -35.46 37.23 -40.36
C THR A 391 -36.59 37.45 -39.36
N SER A 392 -37.45 38.43 -39.62
CA SER A 392 -38.68 38.59 -38.84
C SER A 392 -39.64 37.41 -39.09
N ALA A 393 -40.57 37.15 -38.17
CA ALA A 393 -41.50 36.02 -38.31
C ALA A 393 -42.32 36.05 -39.62
N ASN A 394 -42.69 37.25 -40.10
CA ASN A 394 -43.42 37.42 -41.35
C ASN A 394 -42.52 37.13 -42.56
N GLU A 395 -41.28 37.64 -42.57
CA GLU A 395 -40.31 37.37 -43.64
C GLU A 395 -39.95 35.90 -43.73
N THR A 396 -39.73 35.23 -42.58
CA THR A 396 -39.50 33.79 -42.50
C THR A 396 -40.62 33.01 -43.17
N LEU A 397 -41.88 33.32 -42.86
CA LEU A 397 -43.04 32.63 -43.46
C LEU A 397 -43.16 32.91 -44.97
N SER A 398 -42.95 34.16 -45.40
CA SER A 398 -42.97 34.53 -46.81
C SER A 398 -41.90 33.79 -47.60
N LEU A 399 -40.66 33.74 -47.10
CA LEU A 399 -39.56 33.02 -47.74
C LEU A 399 -39.81 31.51 -47.75
N LEU A 400 -40.29 30.92 -46.65
CA LEU A 400 -40.59 29.49 -46.65
C LEU A 400 -41.68 29.13 -47.67
N ASN A 401 -42.74 29.93 -47.80
CA ASN A 401 -43.78 29.70 -48.81
C ASN A 401 -43.24 29.85 -50.24
N GLN A 402 -42.41 30.87 -50.50
CA GLN A 402 -41.78 31.06 -51.80
C GLN A 402 -40.97 29.82 -52.22
N TYR A 403 -40.12 29.31 -51.34
CA TYR A 403 -39.26 28.16 -51.65
C TYR A 403 -40.03 26.82 -51.69
N ILE A 404 -41.20 26.72 -51.04
CA ILE A 404 -42.12 25.59 -51.23
C ILE A 404 -42.69 25.60 -52.64
N GLU A 405 -43.10 26.78 -53.14
CA GLU A 405 -43.62 26.94 -54.50
C GLU A 405 -42.54 26.68 -55.56
N GLU A 406 -41.33 27.18 -55.33
CA GLU A 406 -40.18 27.00 -56.22
C GLU A 406 -39.54 25.59 -56.13
N GLN A 407 -39.95 24.77 -55.15
CA GLN A 407 -39.35 23.46 -54.82
C GLN A 407 -37.82 23.50 -54.64
N SER A 408 -37.28 24.65 -54.23
CA SER A 408 -35.86 24.95 -54.14
C SER A 408 -35.33 24.74 -52.71
N SER A 409 -34.03 24.43 -52.58
CA SER A 409 -33.41 24.25 -51.26
C SER A 409 -33.03 25.60 -50.64
N LEU A 410 -33.19 25.70 -49.32
CA LEU A 410 -32.85 26.88 -48.54
C LEU A 410 -32.08 26.50 -47.27
N MET A 411 -31.42 27.48 -46.66
CA MET A 411 -30.76 27.33 -45.37
C MET A 411 -31.59 28.00 -44.27
N ILE A 412 -31.79 27.30 -43.15
CA ILE A 412 -32.39 27.85 -41.93
C ILE A 412 -31.38 27.88 -40.79
N ALA A 413 -31.45 28.91 -39.97
CA ALA A 413 -30.91 28.90 -38.61
C ALA A 413 -32.01 28.44 -37.65
N TYR A 414 -31.78 27.35 -36.93
CA TYR A 414 -32.77 26.72 -36.05
C TYR A 414 -32.25 26.63 -34.62
N ALA A 415 -33.02 27.19 -33.68
CA ALA A 415 -32.76 27.10 -32.26
C ALA A 415 -33.27 25.77 -31.68
N ASP A 416 -32.38 25.00 -31.06
CA ASP A 416 -32.72 23.76 -30.37
C ASP A 416 -33.38 24.03 -29.00
N THR A 417 -33.79 22.96 -28.31
CA THR A 417 -34.44 23.06 -26.99
C THR A 417 -33.46 23.48 -25.87
N ASN A 418 -32.15 23.41 -26.12
CA ASN A 418 -31.08 23.73 -25.16
C ASN A 418 -30.47 25.13 -25.41
N GLY A 419 -31.05 25.92 -26.32
CA GLY A 419 -30.60 27.28 -26.65
C GLY A 419 -29.45 27.36 -27.66
N GLY A 420 -29.02 26.24 -28.24
CA GLY A 420 -28.05 26.22 -29.33
C GLY A 420 -28.70 26.54 -30.68
N VAL A 421 -28.07 27.40 -31.49
CA VAL A 421 -28.52 27.69 -32.86
C VAL A 421 -27.69 26.84 -33.82
N THR A 422 -28.34 26.12 -34.72
CA THR A 422 -27.69 25.30 -35.75
C THR A 422 -28.19 25.68 -37.14
N ASN A 423 -27.29 25.72 -38.12
CA ASN A 423 -27.66 25.98 -39.51
C ASN A 423 -27.92 24.67 -40.25
N ARG A 424 -29.02 24.59 -41.01
CA ARG A 424 -29.40 23.40 -41.79
C ARG A 424 -29.85 23.77 -43.19
N ILE A 425 -29.42 22.98 -44.17
CA ILE A 425 -29.90 23.08 -45.55
C ILE A 425 -31.07 22.10 -45.71
N ILE A 426 -32.22 22.62 -46.10
CA ILE A 426 -33.46 21.87 -46.19
C ILE A 426 -34.17 22.16 -47.51
N GLN A 427 -34.92 21.18 -48.00
CA GLN A 427 -35.88 21.38 -49.08
C GLN A 427 -37.28 21.39 -48.47
N PRO A 428 -37.95 22.56 -48.39
CA PRO A 428 -39.25 22.68 -47.74
C PRO A 428 -40.33 22.00 -48.58
N VAL A 429 -41.26 21.29 -47.92
CA VAL A 429 -42.31 20.50 -48.59
C VAL A 429 -43.69 21.07 -48.31
N SER A 430 -44.00 21.34 -47.05
CA SER A 430 -45.29 21.89 -46.66
C SER A 430 -45.24 22.56 -45.29
N ILE A 431 -46.16 23.48 -45.04
CA ILE A 431 -46.38 24.09 -43.74
C ILE A 431 -47.76 23.69 -43.24
N SER A 432 -47.83 23.18 -42.01
CA SER A 432 -49.07 22.88 -41.32
C SER A 432 -48.96 23.19 -39.84
N LEU A 433 -49.97 23.86 -39.28
CA LEU A 433 -50.07 24.15 -37.84
C LEU A 433 -48.79 24.75 -37.23
N GLY A 434 -48.19 25.74 -37.90
CA GLY A 434 -46.96 26.42 -37.45
C GLY A 434 -45.69 25.56 -37.49
N THR A 435 -45.72 24.45 -38.23
CA THR A 435 -44.61 23.51 -38.38
C THR A 435 -44.29 23.34 -39.86
N LEU A 436 -43.03 23.50 -40.21
CA LEU A 436 -42.49 23.25 -41.54
C LEU A 436 -42.08 21.77 -41.63
N THR A 437 -42.60 21.06 -42.62
CA THR A 437 -42.08 19.73 -43.00
C THR A 437 -41.11 19.95 -44.16
N ALA A 438 -39.87 19.51 -43.99
CA ALA A 438 -38.83 19.68 -44.98
C ALA A 438 -37.90 18.46 -45.00
N ARG A 439 -37.32 18.16 -46.17
CA ARG A 439 -36.27 17.14 -46.28
C ARG A 439 -34.93 17.76 -45.90
N ASP A 440 -34.28 17.21 -44.89
CA ASP A 440 -32.96 17.67 -44.44
C ASP A 440 -31.87 17.04 -45.33
N HIS A 441 -30.99 17.85 -45.91
CA HIS A 441 -29.92 17.36 -46.79
C HIS A 441 -28.85 16.56 -46.04
N VAL A 442 -28.70 16.76 -44.73
CA VAL A 442 -27.71 16.02 -43.93
C VAL A 442 -28.17 14.59 -43.64
N THR A 443 -29.47 14.39 -43.37
CA THR A 443 -30.03 13.08 -43.01
C THR A 443 -30.78 12.40 -44.14
N GLY A 444 -31.22 13.14 -45.16
CA GLY A 444 -32.05 12.65 -46.26
C GLY A 444 -33.52 12.40 -45.89
N GLU A 445 -33.88 12.57 -44.62
CA GLU A 445 -35.22 12.26 -44.08
C GLU A 445 -36.13 13.49 -44.03
N LEU A 446 -37.45 13.24 -44.06
CA LEU A 446 -38.45 14.28 -43.83
C LEU A 446 -38.50 14.61 -42.34
N THR A 447 -38.07 15.82 -41.99
CA THR A 447 -38.00 16.32 -40.62
C THR A 447 -38.97 17.48 -40.42
N GLN A 448 -39.51 17.59 -39.21
CA GLN A 448 -40.43 18.67 -38.82
C GLN A 448 -39.69 19.75 -38.03
N PHE A 449 -39.82 21.01 -38.47
CA PHE A 449 -39.23 22.19 -37.86
C PHE A 449 -40.32 23.12 -37.34
N ARG A 450 -40.26 23.50 -36.06
CA ARG A 450 -41.19 24.50 -35.50
C ARG A 450 -40.80 25.88 -36.01
N ILE A 451 -41.70 26.54 -36.73
CA ILE A 451 -41.43 27.85 -37.33
C ILE A 451 -41.00 28.92 -36.31
N PRO A 452 -41.59 28.97 -35.09
CA PRO A 452 -41.14 29.93 -34.06
C PRO A 452 -39.68 29.75 -33.59
N ARG A 453 -39.05 28.63 -33.93
CA ARG A 453 -37.64 28.33 -33.60
C ARG A 453 -36.69 28.57 -34.77
N ILE A 454 -37.20 28.99 -35.93
CA ILE A 454 -36.40 29.41 -37.07
C ILE A 454 -36.03 30.87 -36.84
N THR A 455 -34.75 31.13 -36.60
CA THR A 455 -34.21 32.46 -36.27
C THR A 455 -33.73 33.23 -37.50
N GLY A 456 -33.54 32.54 -38.63
CA GLY A 456 -33.12 33.15 -39.89
C GLY A 456 -33.33 32.20 -41.08
N VAL A 457 -33.53 32.77 -42.26
CA VAL A 457 -33.65 32.05 -43.54
C VAL A 457 -32.74 32.71 -44.58
N ALA A 458 -31.96 31.90 -45.29
CA ALA A 458 -31.11 32.35 -46.39
C ALA A 458 -31.20 31.38 -47.58
N PRO A 459 -30.88 31.82 -48.81
CA PRO A 459 -30.71 30.92 -49.94
C PRO A 459 -29.67 29.85 -49.62
N ALA A 460 -29.87 28.62 -50.09
CA ALA A 460 -28.83 27.60 -49.97
C ALA A 460 -27.58 28.07 -50.75
N PRO A 461 -26.36 27.84 -50.23
CA PRO A 461 -25.14 28.09 -50.99
C PRO A 461 -25.20 27.27 -52.29
N ALA A 462 -24.81 27.89 -53.41
CA ALA A 462 -24.74 27.20 -54.69
C ALA A 462 -23.79 25.98 -54.57
N GLU A 463 -24.23 24.83 -55.09
CA GLU A 463 -23.43 23.60 -55.15
C GLU A 463 -22.15 23.76 -55.97
#